data_AF-A0A3S3UXC6-F1
#
_entry.id   AF-A0A3S3UXC6-F1
#
_cell.length_a   1.000
_cell.length_b   1.000
_cell.length_c   1.000
_cell.angle_alpha   90.00
_cell.angle_beta   90.00
_cell.angle_gamma   90.00
#
_symmetry.space_group_name_H-M   'P 1'
#
loop_
_entity.id
_entity.type
_entity.pdbx_description
1 polymer ?
#
loop_
_entity_poly.entity_id
_entity_poly.type
_entity_poly.pdbx_seq_one_letter_code
_entity_poly.pdbx_strand_id
1 'polypeptide(L)' 'MSDADAVTVARPAWRFDRPDDEQPSLREVNASIAVPRTGVWFRRLFAFMGPGYMVSVGYMDPGNWATDLAGG' A
#
# COMPACT_ATOMS: atom_id res chain seq x y z
N MET A 1 -2.42 9.89 -49.37
CA MET A 1 -3.09 10.12 -48.07
C MET A 1 -3.56 8.74 -47.61
N SER A 2 -2.81 7.89 -46.90
CA SER A 2 -1.95 8.04 -45.70
C SER A 2 -2.67 8.63 -44.50
N ASP A 3 -3.75 7.99 -44.07
CA ASP A 3 -4.19 8.08 -42.67
C ASP A 3 -3.69 6.84 -41.96
N ALA A 4 -2.67 7.06 -41.13
CA ALA A 4 -2.14 6.06 -40.24
C ALA A 4 -3.13 5.87 -39.09
N ASP A 5 -3.71 4.68 -38.99
CA ASP A 5 -4.43 4.22 -37.81
C ASP A 5 -3.47 4.25 -36.62
N ALA A 6 -3.50 5.36 -35.89
CA ALA A 6 -2.86 5.51 -34.60
C ALA A 6 -3.59 4.61 -33.59
N VAL A 7 -3.23 3.32 -33.59
CA VAL A 7 -3.63 2.37 -32.57
C VAL A 7 -3.14 2.92 -31.24
N THR A 8 -4.07 3.55 -30.52
CA THR A 8 -3.85 4.06 -29.18
C THR A 8 -3.74 2.84 -28.29
N VAL A 9 -2.53 2.33 -28.09
CA VAL A 9 -2.27 1.22 -27.17
C VAL A 9 -2.69 1.69 -25.79
N ALA A 10 -3.89 1.28 -25.36
CA ALA A 10 -4.41 1.56 -24.04
C ALA A 10 -3.40 1.03 -23.03
N ARG A 11 -2.72 1.95 -22.32
CA ARG A 11 -1.82 1.56 -21.24
C ARG A 11 -2.67 0.88 -20.16
N PRO A 12 -2.24 -0.27 -19.61
CA PRO A 12 -2.96 -0.91 -18.54
C PRO A 12 -3.08 0.06 -17.36
N ALA A 13 -4.31 0.23 -16.85
CA ALA A 13 -4.62 1.13 -15.75
C ALA A 13 -3.91 0.74 -14.43
N TRP A 14 -3.44 -0.51 -14.35
CA TRP A 14 -2.71 -1.06 -13.22
C TRP A 14 -1.30 -1.43 -13.70
N ARG A 15 -0.30 -0.63 -13.31
CA ARG A 15 1.11 -0.94 -13.56
C ARG A 15 1.68 -1.54 -12.29
N PHE A 16 2.02 -2.83 -12.35
CA PHE A 16 2.96 -3.40 -11.38
C PHE A 16 4.38 -3.02 -11.80
N ASP A 17 5.24 -2.91 -10.79
CA ASP A 17 6.66 -2.54 -10.82
C ASP A 17 7.40 -3.08 -12.05
N ARG A 18 8.14 -2.22 -12.76
CA ARG A 18 8.97 -2.69 -13.88
C ARG A 18 10.28 -3.27 -13.34
N PRO A 19 10.91 -4.22 -14.06
CA PRO A 19 12.22 -4.74 -13.69
C PRO A 19 13.30 -3.66 -13.50
N ASP A 20 13.14 -2.50 -14.16
CA ASP A 20 14.06 -1.36 -14.11
C ASP A 20 13.77 -0.40 -12.94
N ASP A 21 12.67 -0.59 -12.21
CA ASP A 21 12.28 0.22 -11.05
C ASP A 21 13.02 -0.32 -9.80
N GLU A 22 14.36 -0.24 -9.78
CA GLU A 22 15.19 -0.62 -8.60
C GLU A 22 14.94 0.25 -7.35
N GLN A 23 14.05 1.24 -7.46
CA GLN A 23 13.81 2.22 -6.44
C GLN A 23 12.83 1.67 -5.39
N PRO A 24 13.25 1.51 -4.10
CA PRO A 24 12.32 1.02 -3.09
C PRO A 24 11.18 2.01 -2.89
N SER A 25 9.96 1.50 -2.70
CA SER A 25 8.81 2.34 -2.37
C SER A 25 9.01 3.06 -1.03
N LEU A 26 8.46 4.29 -0.94
CA LEU A 26 8.54 5.16 0.24
C LEU A 26 9.98 5.34 0.74
N ARG A 27 10.87 5.81 -0.15
CA ARG A 27 12.32 5.87 0.06
C ARG A 27 12.74 6.55 1.36
N GLU A 28 12.00 7.57 1.77
CA GLU A 28 12.28 8.37 2.96
C GLU A 28 12.10 7.56 4.26
N VAL A 29 11.30 6.50 4.22
CA VAL A 29 10.93 5.70 5.39
C VAL A 29 11.17 4.20 5.21
N ASN A 30 11.63 3.76 4.04
CA ASN A 30 11.93 2.36 3.74
C ASN A 30 13.00 1.82 4.69
N ALA A 31 12.72 0.68 5.32
CA ALA A 31 13.61 0.03 6.30
C ALA A 31 14.06 0.95 7.48
N SER A 32 13.26 1.97 7.81
CA SER A 32 13.59 2.94 8.88
C SER A 32 13.53 2.37 10.30
N ILE A 33 12.75 1.31 10.52
CA ILE A 33 12.58 0.69 11.85
C ILE A 33 13.52 -0.51 11.98
N ALA A 34 14.42 -0.47 12.96
CA ALA A 34 15.30 -1.60 13.26
C ALA A 34 14.52 -2.76 13.91
N VAL A 35 14.61 -3.94 13.30
CA VAL A 35 13.90 -5.14 13.75
C VAL A 35 14.88 -6.09 14.46
N PRO A 36 14.62 -6.47 15.73
CA PRO A 36 15.47 -7.43 16.44
C PRO A 36 15.50 -8.78 15.71
N ARG A 37 16.70 -9.26 15.38
CA ARG A 37 16.90 -10.58 14.73
C ARG A 37 16.92 -11.74 15.73
N THR A 38 17.10 -11.45 17.01
CA THR A 38 17.19 -12.41 18.11
C THR A 38 16.32 -11.95 19.28
N GLY A 39 16.00 -12.87 20.19
CA GLY A 39 15.17 -12.58 21.37
C GLY A 39 13.70 -12.97 21.19
N VAL A 40 12.81 -12.31 21.95
CA VAL A 40 11.42 -12.76 22.08
C VAL A 40 10.57 -12.34 20.88
N TRP A 41 9.86 -13.30 20.29
CA TRP A 41 9.07 -13.13 19.06
C TRP A 41 8.07 -11.96 19.11
N PHE A 42 7.40 -11.74 20.23
CA PHE A 42 6.43 -10.64 20.36
C PHE A 42 7.08 -9.26 20.20
N ARG A 43 8.34 -9.07 20.63
CA ARG A 43 9.05 -7.78 20.46
C ARG A 43 9.29 -7.48 18.98
N ARG A 44 9.53 -8.53 18.18
CA ARG A 44 9.62 -8.43 16.73
C ARG A 44 8.26 -8.11 16.11
N LEU A 45 7.16 -8.69 16.61
CA LEU A 45 5.81 -8.37 16.15
C LEU A 45 5.45 -6.88 16.37
N PHE A 46 5.73 -6.33 17.56
CA PHE A 46 5.44 -4.93 17.87
C PHE A 46 6.16 -3.94 16.96
N ALA A 47 7.35 -4.27 16.44
CA ALA A 47 8.08 -3.43 15.49
C ALA A 47 7.31 -3.18 14.17
N PHE A 48 6.34 -4.04 13.82
CA PHE A 48 5.55 -3.94 12.60
C PHE A 48 4.08 -3.52 12.82
N MET A 49 3.64 -3.31 14.07
CA MET A 49 2.23 -2.94 14.33
C MET A 49 1.87 -1.54 13.81
N GLY A 50 2.83 -0.62 13.76
CA GLY A 50 2.58 0.79 13.35
C GLY A 50 1.93 0.92 11.97
N PRO A 51 2.54 0.39 10.89
CA PRO A 51 1.94 0.43 9.56
C PRO A 51 0.57 -0.25 9.47
N GLY A 52 0.40 -1.41 10.13
CA GLY A 52 -0.89 -2.11 10.15
C GLY A 52 -2.00 -1.28 10.81
N TYR A 53 -1.69 -0.67 11.96
CA TYR A 53 -2.63 0.21 12.65
C TYR A 53 -3.02 1.44 11.82
N MET A 54 -2.07 2.06 11.11
CA MET A 54 -2.37 3.21 10.23
C MET A 54 -3.37 2.84 9.13
N VAL A 55 -3.24 1.64 8.54
CA VAL A 55 -4.22 1.15 7.55
C VAL A 55 -5.58 0.90 8.21
N SER A 56 -5.61 0.28 9.39
CA SER A 56 -6.86 -0.01 10.11
C SER A 56 -7.64 1.24 10.48
N VAL A 57 -6.98 2.35 10.83
CA VAL A 57 -7.66 3.62 11.12
C VAL A 57 -8.47 4.11 9.90
N GLY A 58 -7.97 3.90 8.67
CA GLY A 58 -8.71 4.26 7.46
C GLY A 58 -10.02 3.47 7.28
N TYR A 59 -10.10 2.26 7.85
CA TYR A 59 -11.35 1.47 7.88
C TYR A 59 -12.34 1.96 8.94
N MET A 60 -11.88 2.71 9.94
CA MET A 60 -12.74 3.30 10.96
C MET A 60 -13.27 4.69 10.57
N ASP A 61 -13.17 5.08 9.30
CA ASP A 61 -13.65 6.37 8.82
C ASP A 61 -15.16 6.56 9.09
N PRO A 62 -15.60 7.75 9.54
CA PRO A 62 -16.99 8.04 9.85
C PRO A 62 -17.99 7.89 8.69
N GLY A 63 -17.52 7.82 7.44
CA GLY A 63 -18.39 7.71 6.27
C GLY A 63 -19.30 6.49 6.25
N ASN A 64 -18.93 5.40 6.92
CA ASN A 64 -19.72 4.16 6.94
C ASN A 64 -20.60 4.00 8.19
N TRP A 65 -20.37 4.80 9.25
CA TRP A 65 -20.99 4.61 10.56
C TRP A 65 -22.52 4.70 10.55
N ALA A 66 -23.09 5.58 9.71
CA ALA A 66 -24.54 5.75 9.63
C ALA A 66 -25.25 4.49 9.11
N THR A 67 -24.66 3.85 8.11
CA THR A 67 -25.18 2.61 7.53
C THR A 67 -24.98 1.43 8.47
N ASP A 68 -23.81 1.34 9.11
CA ASP A 68 -23.51 0.29 10.09
C ASP A 68 -24.49 0.34 11.27
N LEU A 69 -24.78 1.54 11.79
CA LEU A 69 -25.75 1.72 12.88
C LEU A 69 -27.20 1.43 12.46
N ALA A 70 -27.56 1.77 11.22
CA ALA A 70 -28.89 1.45 10.68
C ALA A 70 -29.06 -0.05 10.39
N GLY A 71 -27.95 -0.75 10.11
CA GLY A 71 -27.93 -2.19 9.82
C GLY A 71 -27.98 -3.09 11.06
N GLY A 72 -27.48 -2.61 12.20
CA GLY A 72 -27.41 -3.34 13.47
C GLY A 72 -26.08 -4.00 13.72
#